data_AF-A0A8J3QSN6-F1
#
_entry.id   AF-A0A8J3QSN6-F1
#
_cell.length_a   1.000
_cell.length_b   1.000
_cell.length_c   1.000
_cell.angle_alpha   90.00
_cell.angle_beta   90.00
_cell.angle_gamma   90.00
#
_symmetry.space_group_name_H-M   'P 1'
#
loop_
_entity.id
_entity.type
_entity.pdbx_description
1 polymer ?
#
loop_
_entity_poly.entity_id
_entity_poly.type
_entity_poly.pdbx_seq_one_letter_code
_entity_poly.pdbx_strand_id
1 'polypeptide(L)'
;MFVFGVDCGDHRRCCGIPDEDVWARILYRLVETRVHGVVHVAAQQGITKYRWATDIAGITGLDPSLIRPTEPAPGGGRPLRSWLLDHGLCDLHIPPPRPVAASTEDFLRQAALC
;
A
#
# COMPACT_ATOMS: atom_id res chain seq x y z
N MET A 1 10.82 -15.79 12.63
CA MET A 1 10.98 -16.19 11.21
C MET A 1 10.27 -15.14 10.40
N PHE A 2 11.02 -14.25 9.73
CA PHE A 2 10.46 -13.25 8.82
C PHE A 2 10.53 -13.84 7.42
N VAL A 3 9.41 -13.95 6.73
CA VAL A 3 9.38 -14.35 5.31
C VAL A 3 8.79 -13.18 4.55
N PHE A 4 9.63 -12.45 3.84
CA PHE A 4 9.21 -11.55 2.77
C PHE A 4 10.16 -11.75 1.59
N GLY A 5 9.59 -12.09 0.44
CA GLY A 5 10.28 -12.02 -0.84
C GLY A 5 10.02 -10.66 -1.47
N VAL A 6 11.06 -9.86 -1.64
CA VAL A 6 11.07 -8.70 -2.52
C VAL A 6 12.39 -8.77 -3.29
N ASP A 7 12.28 -8.99 -4.60
CA ASP A 7 13.41 -9.04 -5.51
C ASP A 7 13.86 -7.60 -5.80
N CYS A 8 15.08 -7.24 -5.40
CA CYS A 8 15.60 -5.87 -5.51
C CYS A 8 16.42 -5.73 -6.80
N GLY A 9 15.84 -5.07 -7.81
CA GLY A 9 16.50 -4.68 -9.06
C GLY A 9 16.78 -3.17 -9.14
N ASP A 10 18.01 -2.81 -8.80
CA ASP A 10 18.82 -1.60 -9.08
C ASP A 10 18.24 -0.36 -9.83
N HIS A 11 18.51 0.84 -9.27
CA HIS A 11 18.83 2.18 -9.86
C HIS A 11 18.06 3.45 -9.39
N ARG A 12 18.73 4.16 -8.46
CA ARG A 12 19.07 5.61 -8.40
C ARG A 12 18.24 6.69 -9.15
N ARG A 13 17.85 7.69 -8.34
CA ARG A 13 17.70 9.17 -8.56
C ARG A 13 16.46 9.69 -9.31
N CYS A 14 15.58 10.38 -8.58
CA CYS A 14 15.23 11.81 -8.73
C CYS A 14 14.18 12.21 -7.67
N CYS A 15 14.11 13.50 -7.34
CA CYS A 15 13.35 14.09 -6.22
C CYS A 15 11.90 13.58 -6.07
N GLY A 16 11.58 13.15 -4.84
CA GLY A 16 10.32 12.57 -4.40
C GLY A 16 10.64 11.28 -3.66
N ILE A 17 10.45 11.23 -2.35
CA ILE A 17 10.78 10.03 -1.56
C ILE A 17 9.92 8.86 -2.11
N PRO A 18 10.51 7.83 -2.75
CA PRO A 18 9.76 6.73 -3.33
C PRO A 18 9.01 5.97 -2.24
N ASP A 19 7.90 5.32 -2.57
CA ASP A 19 7.12 4.55 -1.60
C ASP A 19 7.96 3.44 -0.92
N GLU A 20 8.95 2.91 -1.64
CA GLU A 20 9.95 1.94 -1.13
C GLU A 20 10.70 2.44 0.13
N ASP A 21 10.98 3.74 0.22
CA ASP A 21 11.67 4.33 1.36
C ASP A 21 10.77 4.41 2.61
N VAL A 22 9.44 4.44 2.45
CA VAL A 22 8.51 4.48 3.59
C VAL A 22 8.49 3.13 4.30
N TRP A 23 8.40 2.04 3.54
CA TRP A 23 8.44 0.68 4.09
C TRP A 23 9.78 0.38 4.74
N ALA A 24 10.89 0.75 4.08
CA ALA A 24 12.24 0.59 4.62
C ALA A 24 12.42 1.38 5.92
N ARG A 25 11.92 2.62 6.01
CA ARG A 25 11.98 3.42 7.23
C ARG A 25 11.16 2.86 8.37
N ILE A 26 9.93 2.40 8.11
CA ILE A 26 9.10 1.76 9.14
C ILE A 26 9.80 0.51 9.67
N LEU A 27 10.33 -0.34 8.78
CA LEU A 27 11.08 -1.53 9.16
C LEU A 27 12.32 -1.17 9.99
N TYR A 28 13.10 -0.18 9.54
CA TYR A 28 14.26 0.32 10.28
C TYR A 28 13.88 0.75 11.70
N ARG A 29 12.77 1.49 11.86
CA ARG A 29 12.30 1.95 13.17
C ARG A 29 11.85 0.80 14.07
N LEU A 30 11.19 -0.21 13.52
CA LEU A 30 10.81 -1.41 14.26
C LEU A 30 12.04 -2.20 14.76
N VAL A 31 13.08 -2.28 13.94
CA VAL A 31 14.36 -2.91 14.34
C VAL A 31 15.08 -2.07 15.40
N GLU A 32 15.17 -0.76 15.20
CA GLU A 32 15.82 0.20 16.11
C GLU A 32 15.18 0.17 17.51
N THR A 33 13.86 0.08 17.57
CA THR A 33 13.07 0.01 18.82
C THR A 33 13.06 -1.37 19.47
N ARG A 34 13.68 -2.39 18.84
CA ARG A 34 13.73 -3.78 19.32
C ARG A 34 12.36 -4.34 19.67
N VAL A 35 11.37 -4.05 18.84
CA VAL A 35 10.01 -4.53 19.04
C VAL A 35 9.96 -6.05 18.91
N HIS A 36 9.26 -6.69 19.85
CA HIS A 36 9.00 -8.12 19.84
C HIS A 36 7.50 -8.37 19.60
N GLY A 37 7.17 -9.41 18.84
CA GLY A 37 5.79 -9.78 18.52
C GLY A 37 5.43 -9.52 17.05
N VAL A 38 4.13 -9.35 16.80
CA VAL A 38 3.57 -9.12 15.46
C VAL A 38 3.05 -7.69 15.39
N VAL A 39 3.54 -6.92 14.41
CA VAL A 39 3.06 -5.58 14.10
C VAL A 39 2.50 -5.59 12.68
N HIS A 40 1.28 -5.10 12.51
CA HIS A 40 0.72 -4.89 11.18
C HIS A 40 1.20 -3.56 10.62
N VAL A 41 1.74 -3.59 9.41
CA VAL A 41 2.13 -2.39 8.67
C VAL A 41 1.27 -2.32 7.41
N ALA A 42 0.31 -1.40 7.40
CA ALA A 42 -0.60 -1.18 6.27
C ALA A 42 -1.07 0.27 6.25
N ALA A 43 -1.39 0.77 5.06
CA ALA A 43 -2.07 2.05 4.92
C ALA A 43 -3.42 2.02 5.66
N GLN A 44 -3.71 3.07 6.43
CA GLN A 44 -4.98 3.25 7.16
C GLN A 44 -6.15 3.60 6.24
N GLN A 45 -6.43 2.75 5.25
CA GLN A 45 -7.48 3.01 4.29
C GLN A 45 -8.21 1.73 3.88
N GLY A 46 -9.51 1.70 4.18
CA GLY A 46 -10.40 0.71 3.61
C GLY A 46 -10.71 1.03 2.15
N ILE A 47 -10.08 0.32 1.22
CA ILE A 47 -10.34 0.48 -0.22
C ILE A 47 -10.72 -0.87 -0.86
N THR A 48 -11.72 -0.84 -1.74
CA THR A 48 -12.07 -2.00 -2.58
C THR A 48 -11.26 -1.94 -3.87
N LYS A 49 -11.01 -3.10 -4.51
CA LYS A 49 -10.36 -3.12 -5.82
C LYS A 49 -11.13 -2.31 -6.87
N TYR A 50 -12.46 -2.31 -6.78
CA TYR A 50 -13.32 -1.50 -7.65
C TYR A 50 -13.03 -0.01 -7.49
N ARG A 51 -13.07 0.50 -6.25
CA ARG A 51 -12.77 1.92 -5.96
C ARG A 51 -11.35 2.30 -6.37
N TRP A 52 -10.38 1.43 -6.08
CA TRP A 52 -8.99 1.70 -6.47
C TRP A 52 -8.82 1.79 -7.99
N ALA A 53 -9.46 0.89 -8.74
CA ALA A 53 -9.42 0.92 -10.20
C ALA A 53 -10.09 2.18 -10.78
N THR A 54 -11.22 2.62 -10.21
CA THR A 54 -11.87 3.87 -10.65
C THR A 54 -11.02 5.09 -10.34
N ASP A 55 -10.32 5.10 -9.20
CA ASP A 55 -9.40 6.19 -8.84
C ASP A 55 -8.21 6.24 -9.83
N ILE A 56 -7.63 5.09 -10.18
CA ILE A 56 -6.57 4.99 -11.20
C ILE A 56 -7.06 5.52 -12.55
N ALA A 57 -8.23 5.09 -13.02
CA ALA A 57 -8.77 5.55 -14.29
C ALA A 57 -8.95 7.07 -14.33
N GLY A 58 -9.43 7.67 -13.23
CA GLY A 58 -9.53 9.12 -13.08
C GLY A 58 -8.18 9.84 -13.17
N ILE A 59 -7.14 9.28 -12.53
CA ILE A 59 -5.78 9.85 -12.56
C ILE A 59 -5.16 9.76 -13.97
N THR A 60 -5.35 8.63 -14.66
CA THR A 60 -4.75 8.39 -15.98
C THR A 60 -5.59 8.89 -17.16
N GLY A 61 -6.74 9.53 -16.90
CA GLY A 61 -7.65 10.00 -17.95
C GLY A 61 -8.35 8.88 -18.74
N LEU A 62 -8.41 7.67 -18.20
CA LEU A 62 -9.16 6.55 -18.80
C LEU A 62 -10.64 6.65 -18.44
N ASP A 63 -11.52 6.14 -19.29
CA ASP A 63 -12.95 6.14 -19.02
C ASP A 63 -13.31 5.17 -17.87
N PRO A 64 -13.76 5.68 -16.69
CA PRO A 64 -14.11 4.84 -15.56
C PRO A 64 -15.36 3.99 -15.80
N SER A 65 -16.18 4.31 -16.83
CA SER A 65 -17.40 3.56 -17.16
C SER A 65 -17.11 2.12 -17.64
N LEU A 66 -15.87 1.86 -18.08
CA LEU A 66 -15.40 0.54 -18.47
C LEU A 66 -15.18 -0.40 -17.26
N ILE A 67 -15.08 0.15 -16.05
CA ILE A 67 -14.85 -0.61 -14.82
C ILE A 67 -16.21 -1.00 -14.23
N ARG A 68 -16.50 -2.30 -14.24
CA ARG A 68 -17.76 -2.85 -13.71
C ARG A 68 -17.55 -3.49 -12.34
N PRO A 69 -18.46 -3.27 -11.38
CA PRO A 69 -18.43 -4.00 -10.12
C PRO A 69 -18.69 -5.48 -10.37
N THR A 70 -18.09 -6.34 -9.54
CA THR A 70 -18.27 -7.78 -9.59
C THR A 70 -18.68 -8.32 -8.24
N GLU A 71 -19.42 -9.44 -8.25
CA GLU A 71 -19.75 -10.17 -7.03
C GLU A 71 -18.66 -11.21 -6.72
N PRO A 72 -18.40 -11.51 -5.43
CA PRO A 72 -17.49 -12.57 -5.04
C PRO A 72 -17.93 -13.91 -5.65
N ALA A 73 -16.99 -14.67 -6.20
CA ALA A 73 -17.28 -16.01 -6.70
C ALA A 73 -17.76 -16.92 -5.55
N PRO A 74 -18.80 -17.74 -5.77
CA PRO A 74 -19.26 -18.70 -4.77
C PRO A 74 -18.14 -19.71 -4.47
N GLY A 75 -17.92 -20.02 -3.18
CA GLY A 75 -16.91 -20.98 -2.73
C GLY A 75 -15.51 -20.40 -2.46
N GLY A 76 -15.26 -19.13 -2.78
CA GLY A 76 -14.03 -18.44 -2.39
C GLY A 76 -14.14 -17.83 -0.98
N GLY A 77 -13.43 -18.38 0.00
CA GLY A 77 -13.36 -17.84 1.37
C GLY A 77 -12.55 -16.56 1.48
N ARG A 78 -12.96 -15.47 0.80
CA ARG A 78 -12.33 -14.15 0.95
C ARG A 78 -13.06 -13.31 1.98
N PRO A 79 -12.36 -12.72 2.97
CA PRO A 79 -12.99 -11.83 3.93
C PRO A 79 -13.50 -10.56 3.24
N LEU A 80 -14.68 -10.07 3.66
CA LEU A 80 -15.28 -8.85 3.13
C LEU A 80 -14.46 -7.59 3.47
N ARG A 81 -13.74 -7.62 4.60
CA ARG A 81 -12.90 -6.53 5.09
C ARG A 81 -11.56 -7.12 5.54
N SER A 82 -10.55 -7.01 4.70
CA SER A 82 -9.18 -7.47 4.97
C SER A 82 -8.25 -6.34 5.39
N TRP A 83 -8.80 -5.26 5.96
CA TRP A 83 -8.02 -4.10 6.37
C TRP A 83 -7.31 -4.40 7.69
N LEU A 84 -6.04 -4.04 7.77
CA LEU A 84 -5.26 -4.24 8.98
C LEU A 84 -5.30 -2.96 9.83
N LEU A 85 -5.48 -3.15 11.14
CA LEU A 85 -5.39 -2.07 12.12
C LEU A 85 -3.93 -1.83 12.48
N ASP A 86 -3.54 -0.57 12.72
CA ASP A 86 -2.18 -0.13 12.98
C ASP A 86 -1.92 0.24 14.44
N HIS A 87 -2.76 -0.20 15.38
CA HIS A 87 -2.63 0.12 16.81
C HIS A 87 -1.19 -0.04 17.32
N GLY A 88 -0.50 -1.11 16.89
CA GLY A 88 0.91 -1.32 17.23
C GLY A 88 1.86 -0.23 16.73
N LEU A 89 1.64 0.33 15.52
CA LEU A 89 2.43 1.46 15.03
C LEU A 89 2.13 2.74 15.83
N CYS A 90 0.85 2.98 16.17
CA CYS A 90 0.46 4.10 17.01
C CYS A 90 1.12 4.06 18.39
N ASP A 91 1.07 2.90 19.07
CA ASP A 91 1.67 2.71 20.39
C ASP A 91 3.20 2.92 20.35
N LEU A 92 3.83 2.54 19.25
CA LEU A 92 5.26 2.72 19.00
C LEU A 92 5.63 4.12 18.48
N HIS A 93 4.65 5.01 18.29
CA HIS A 93 4.84 6.34 17.70
C HIS A 93 5.56 6.29 16.34
N ILE A 94 5.33 5.21 15.58
CA ILE A 94 5.83 5.04 14.21
C ILE A 94 4.70 5.46 13.25
N PRO A 95 4.94 6.41 12.34
CA PRO A 95 3.90 6.84 11.42
C PRO A 95 3.53 5.68 10.47
N PRO A 96 2.23 5.47 10.19
CA PRO A 96 1.79 4.43 9.27
C PRO A 96 2.19 4.78 7.81
N PRO A 97 2.16 3.78 6.91
CA PRO A 97 2.26 4.03 5.48
C PRO A 97 1.20 5.02 4.99
N ARG A 98 1.51 5.70 3.90
CA ARG A 98 0.60 6.67 3.26
C ARG A 98 -0.67 5.98 2.74
N PRO A 99 -1.78 6.72 2.57
CA PRO A 99 -2.97 6.18 1.91
C PRO A 99 -2.67 5.63 0.52
N VAL A 100 -3.36 4.55 0.13
CA VAL A 100 -3.16 3.85 -1.15
C VAL A 100 -3.29 4.81 -2.34
N ALA A 101 -4.24 5.76 -2.27
CA ALA A 101 -4.44 6.74 -3.33
C ALA A 101 -3.19 7.61 -3.58
N ALA A 102 -2.55 8.10 -2.51
CA ALA A 102 -1.35 8.93 -2.61
C ALA A 102 -0.15 8.13 -3.15
N SER A 103 0.04 6.90 -2.66
CA SER A 103 1.09 6.00 -3.17
C SER A 103 0.85 5.63 -4.64
N THR A 104 -0.41 5.45 -5.05
CA THR A 104 -0.78 5.14 -6.44
C THR A 104 -0.48 6.30 -7.37
N GLU A 105 -0.86 7.52 -6.99
CA GLU A 105 -0.59 8.72 -7.79
C GLU A 105 0.91 8.93 -8.01
N ASP A 106 1.72 8.83 -6.94
CA ASP A 106 3.17 8.95 -7.05
C ASP A 106 3.78 7.87 -7.94
N PHE A 107 3.31 6.62 -7.81
CA PHE A 107 3.77 5.53 -8.65
C PHE A 107 3.46 5.79 -10.13
N LEU A 108 2.23 6.22 -10.45
CA LEU A 108 1.82 6.49 -11.83
C LEU A 108 2.64 7.63 -12.45
N ARG A 109 2.94 8.68 -11.69
CA ARG A 109 3.84 9.77 -12.12
C ARG A 109 5.26 9.26 -12.40
N GLN A 110 5.82 8.43 -11.51
CA GLN A 110 7.15 7.85 -11.68
C GLN A 110 7.22 6.91 -12.90
N ALA A 111 6.13 6.21 -13.18
CA ALA A 111 6.00 5.34 -14.35
C ALA A 111 5.70 6.11 -15.66
N ALA A 112 5.58 7.43 -15.63
CA ALA A 112 5.17 8.28 -16.75
C ALA A 112 3.81 7.87 -17.37
N LEU A 113 2.88 7.42 -16.52
CA LEU A 113 1.52 7.03 -16.90
C LEU A 113 0.46 8.10 -16.59
N CYS A 114 0.86 9.21 -15.95
CA CYS A 114 0.06 10.42 -15.73
C CYS A 114 0.96 11.63 -15.46
#